data_AF-A0A1J3JGB4-F1
#
_entry.id   AF-A0A1J3JGB4-F1
#
_cell.length_a   1.000
_cell.length_b   1.000
_cell.length_c   1.000
_cell.angle_alpha   90.00
_cell.angle_beta   90.00
_cell.angle_gamma   90.00
#
_symmetry.space_group_name_H-M   'P 1'
#
loop_
_entity.id
_entity.type
_entity.pdbx_description
1 polymer ?
#
loop_
_entity_poly.entity_id
_entity_poly.type
_entity_poly.pdbx_seq_one_letter_code
_entity_poly.pdbx_strand_id
1 'polypeptide(L)'
;RKRKKKQYIERNREEGHERLFKDYFAEDATYPAYMFRRRFRMNKPLFEKIVDRLSTHISYLQQRPDATGRTSLTGLQKCTSAIRILAYGCAADKVDEYLRLLK
;
A
#
# COMPACT_ATOMS: atom_id res chain seq x y z
N ARG A 1 -34.34 -10.46 1.83
CA ARG A 1 -33.15 -10.67 0.94
C ARG A 1 -32.03 -11.35 1.75
N LYS A 2 -31.68 -12.62 1.48
CA LYS A 2 -30.51 -13.28 2.10
C LYS A 2 -29.21 -12.60 1.59
N ARG A 3 -28.39 -12.05 2.47
CA ARG A 3 -27.04 -11.56 2.14
C ARG A 3 -26.19 -12.75 1.70
N LYS A 4 -25.72 -12.78 0.45
CA LYS A 4 -24.66 -13.71 0.03
C LYS A 4 -23.43 -13.44 0.90
N LYS A 5 -22.91 -14.46 1.59
CA LYS A 5 -21.61 -14.38 2.27
C LYS A 5 -20.55 -14.16 1.18
N LYS A 6 -19.79 -13.07 1.28
CA LYS A 6 -18.62 -12.87 0.42
C LYS A 6 -17.61 -13.97 0.77
N GLN A 7 -17.08 -14.66 -0.24
CA GLN A 7 -15.95 -15.56 -0.04
C GLN A 7 -14.75 -14.72 0.38
N TYR A 8 -14.07 -15.17 1.44
CA TYR A 8 -12.78 -14.63 1.81
C TYR A 8 -11.74 -15.16 0.82
N ILE A 9 -11.01 -14.25 0.17
CA ILE A 9 -9.89 -14.59 -0.71
C ILE A 9 -8.62 -14.14 -0.01
N GLU A 10 -7.71 -15.08 0.22
CA GLU A 10 -6.39 -14.77 0.74
C GLU A 10 -5.58 -14.02 -0.32
N ARG A 11 -5.08 -12.83 0.03
CA ARG A 11 -4.38 -11.92 -0.91
C ARG A 11 -2.90 -11.75 -0.61
N ASN A 12 -2.33 -12.56 0.30
CA ASN A 12 -0.93 -12.52 0.74
C ASN A 12 -0.46 -11.08 1.03
N ARG A 13 -1.13 -10.43 2.00
CA ARG A 13 -0.90 -9.03 2.37
C ARG A 13 0.57 -8.75 2.73
N GLU A 14 1.21 -9.70 3.38
CA GLU A 14 2.62 -9.64 3.82
C GLU A 14 3.57 -9.71 2.62
N GLU A 15 3.38 -10.68 1.72
CA GLU A 15 4.13 -10.79 0.45
C GLU A 15 4.02 -9.51 -0.38
N GLY A 16 2.83 -8.90 -0.41
CA GLY A 16 2.61 -7.61 -1.08
C GLY A 16 3.40 -6.47 -0.43
N HIS A 17 3.58 -6.49 0.89
CA HIS A 17 4.40 -5.50 1.60
C HIS A 17 5.88 -5.69 1.28
N GLU A 18 6.38 -6.91 1.41
CA GLU A 18 7.78 -7.26 1.15
C GLU A 18 8.19 -6.89 -0.28
N ARG A 19 7.35 -7.22 -1.27
CA ARG A 19 7.60 -6.87 -2.67
C ARG A 19 7.67 -5.35 -2.85
N LEU A 20 6.72 -4.61 -2.30
CA LEU A 20 6.72 -3.15 -2.38
C LEU A 20 7.97 -2.55 -1.74
N PHE A 21 8.38 -3.09 -0.60
CA PHE A 21 9.57 -2.66 0.11
C PHE A 21 10.84 -2.93 -0.71
N LYS A 22 10.99 -4.15 -1.24
CA LYS A 22 12.12 -4.55 -2.09
C LYS A 22 12.20 -3.75 -3.41
N ASP A 23 11.05 -3.39 -3.97
CA ASP A 23 11.00 -2.66 -5.23
C ASP A 23 11.54 -1.22 -5.10
N TYR A 24 11.28 -0.54 -3.98
CA TYR A 24 11.49 0.91 -3.88
C TYR A 24 12.18 1.41 -2.61
N PHE A 25 12.05 0.69 -1.50
CA PHE A 25 12.40 1.19 -0.17
C PHE A 25 13.68 0.58 0.39
N ALA A 26 14.01 -0.66 0.02
CA ALA A 26 15.27 -1.31 0.36
C ALA A 26 16.50 -0.50 -0.09
N GLU A 27 17.65 -0.76 0.55
CA GLU A 27 18.92 -0.14 0.20
C GLU A 27 19.37 -0.56 -1.21
N ASP A 28 19.20 -1.83 -1.53
CA ASP A 28 19.41 -2.46 -2.85
C ASP A 28 18.11 -2.52 -3.68
N ALA A 29 17.27 -1.48 -3.57
CA ALA A 29 15.96 -1.45 -4.21
C ALA A 29 16.04 -1.79 -5.72
N THR A 30 15.10 -2.62 -6.18
CA THR A 30 15.06 -3.07 -7.58
C THR A 30 14.91 -1.91 -8.57
N TYR A 31 14.18 -0.86 -8.17
CA TYR A 31 13.99 0.33 -9.01
C TYR A 31 14.76 1.54 -8.48
N PRO A 32 15.46 2.27 -9.38
CA PRO A 32 16.19 3.48 -9.02
C PRO A 32 15.23 4.66 -8.71
N ALA A 33 15.76 5.68 -8.03
CA ALA A 33 14.99 6.84 -7.57
C ALA A 33 14.21 7.59 -8.67
N TYR A 34 14.72 7.64 -9.91
CA TYR A 34 14.01 8.28 -11.01
C TYR A 34 12.72 7.53 -11.40
N MET A 35 12.72 6.19 -11.29
CA MET A 35 11.52 5.38 -11.51
C MET A 35 10.50 5.60 -10.38
N PHE A 36 10.98 5.73 -9.14
CA PHE A 36 10.12 6.12 -8.02
C PHE A 36 9.42 7.44 -8.31
N ARG A 37 10.17 8.48 -8.68
CA ARG A 37 9.60 9.81 -8.99
C ARG A 37 8.61 9.76 -10.14
N ARG A 38 8.87 8.98 -11.18
CA ARG A 38 7.93 8.79 -12.30
C ARG A 38 6.63 8.12 -11.86
N ARG A 39 6.70 7.16 -10.93
CA ARG A 39 5.56 6.37 -10.46
C ARG A 39 4.72 7.06 -9.39
N PHE A 40 5.37 7.75 -8.45
CA PHE A 40 4.71 8.42 -7.33
C PHE A 40 4.55 9.92 -7.51
N ARG A 41 5.11 10.49 -8.60
CA ARG A 41 5.13 11.94 -8.90
C ARG A 41 5.77 12.79 -7.78
N MET A 42 6.58 12.16 -6.91
CA MET A 42 7.28 12.79 -5.80
C MET A 42 8.58 12.05 -5.50
N ASN A 43 9.49 12.67 -4.75
CA ASN A 43 10.74 12.04 -4.33
C ASN A 43 10.50 11.04 -3.18
N LYS A 44 11.29 9.97 -3.11
CA LYS A 44 11.20 8.92 -2.08
C LYS A 44 11.27 9.48 -0.64
N PRO A 45 12.21 10.36 -0.27
CA PRO A 45 12.27 10.88 1.11
C PRO A 45 11.04 11.69 1.53
N LEU A 46 10.39 12.38 0.57
CA LEU A 46 9.15 13.09 0.86
C LEU A 46 8.01 12.11 1.10
N PHE A 47 7.92 11.06 0.28
CA PHE A 47 6.95 10.00 0.43
C PHE A 47 7.08 9.31 1.80
N GLU A 48 8.30 8.96 2.21
CA GLU A 48 8.57 8.33 3.52
C GLU A 48 8.12 9.23 4.67
N LYS A 49 8.42 10.53 4.62
CA LYS A 49 7.95 11.50 5.63
C LYS A 49 6.42 11.60 5.69
N ILE A 50 5.74 11.51 4.56
CA ILE A 50 4.27 11.50 4.52
C ILE A 50 3.75 10.23 5.19
N VAL A 51 4.30 9.06 4.83
CA VAL A 51 3.90 7.78 5.43
C VAL A 51 4.10 7.79 6.94
N ASP A 52 5.26 8.24 7.41
CA ASP A 52 5.61 8.30 8.83
C ASP A 52 4.65 9.22 9.61
N ARG A 53 4.48 10.46 9.13
CA ARG A 53 3.58 11.44 9.76
C ARG A 53 2.14 10.95 9.80
N LEU A 54 1.65 10.40 8.69
CA LEU A 54 0.27 9.91 8.62
C LEU A 54 0.06 8.64 9.46
N SER A 55 1.05 7.74 9.52
CA SER A 55 0.99 6.55 10.36
C SER A 55 1.03 6.90 11.85
N THR A 56 1.70 7.99 12.21
CA THR A 56 1.73 8.48 13.59
C THR A 56 0.40 9.09 14.01
N HIS A 57 -0.23 9.90 13.15
CA HIS A 57 -1.43 10.67 13.52
C HIS A 57 -2.76 9.99 13.20
N ILE A 58 -2.80 9.05 12.24
CA ILE A 58 -4.05 8.45 11.77
C ILE A 58 -4.09 6.98 12.18
N SER A 59 -4.98 6.65 13.12
CA SER A 59 -5.13 5.27 13.62
C SER A 59 -5.47 4.25 12.53
N TYR A 60 -6.13 4.66 11.44
CA TYR A 60 -6.40 3.79 10.29
C TYR A 60 -5.12 3.37 9.55
N LEU A 61 -4.07 4.20 9.55
CA LEU A 61 -2.81 3.91 8.86
C LEU A 61 -1.82 3.12 9.73
N GLN A 62 -2.05 3.10 11.05
CA GLN A 62 -1.31 2.24 11.95
C GLN A 62 -1.57 0.76 11.62
N GLN A 63 -0.51 -0.03 11.69
CA GLN A 63 -0.61 -1.48 11.56
C GLN A 63 -1.17 -2.03 12.87
N ARG A 64 -2.39 -2.56 12.82
CA ARG A 64 -3.08 -3.18 13.95
C ARG A 64 -3.59 -4.56 13.58
N PRO A 65 -3.68 -5.51 14.52
CA PRO A 65 -4.38 -6.77 14.26
C PRO A 65 -5.86 -6.48 13.97
N ASP A 66 -6.41 -7.16 12.98
CA ASP A 66 -7.83 -7.10 12.66
C ASP A 66 -8.64 -7.94 13.66
N ALA A 67 -9.97 -7.92 13.53
CA ALA A 67 -10.88 -8.67 14.41
C ALA A 67 -10.67 -10.20 14.37
N THR A 68 -9.86 -10.70 13.43
CA THR A 68 -9.48 -12.11 13.31
C THR A 68 -8.06 -12.40 13.82
N GLY A 69 -7.39 -11.40 14.41
CA GLY A 69 -6.02 -11.50 14.90
C GLY A 69 -4.95 -11.39 13.81
N ARG A 70 -5.33 -11.15 12.55
CA ARG A 70 -4.38 -11.02 11.43
C ARG A 70 -3.87 -9.59 11.33
N THR A 71 -2.60 -9.42 11.01
CA THR A 71 -2.02 -8.09 10.85
C THR A 71 -2.68 -7.34 9.68
N SER A 72 -3.18 -6.12 9.93
CA SER A 72 -3.72 -5.30 8.85
C SER A 72 -2.62 -4.77 7.93
N LEU A 73 -3.04 -4.22 6.79
CA LEU A 73 -2.13 -3.59 5.83
C LEU A 73 -1.30 -2.49 6.47
N THR A 74 -0.03 -2.43 6.08
CA THR A 74 0.91 -1.40 6.55
C THR A 74 0.49 -0.01 6.08
N GLY A 75 0.87 1.03 6.84
CA GLY A 75 0.72 2.42 6.43
C GLY A 75 1.38 2.67 5.07
N LEU A 76 2.52 2.02 4.82
CA LEU A 76 3.21 2.04 3.54
C LEU A 76 2.32 1.60 2.37
N GLN A 77 1.68 0.43 2.47
CA GLN A 77 0.79 -0.09 1.42
C GLN A 77 -0.44 0.81 1.21
N LYS A 78 -1.06 1.26 2.31
CA LYS A 78 -2.24 2.13 2.26
C LYS A 78 -1.92 3.47 1.57
N CYS A 79 -0.85 4.13 1.99
CA CYS A 79 -0.39 5.39 1.39
C CYS A 79 0.05 5.22 -0.06
N THR A 80 0.77 4.14 -0.38
CA THR A 80 1.17 3.82 -1.77
C THR A 80 -0.05 3.74 -2.68
N SER A 81 -1.12 3.12 -2.21
CA SER A 81 -2.37 3.00 -2.97
C SER A 81 -3.04 4.35 -3.19
N ALA A 82 -3.24 5.10 -2.10
CA ALA A 82 -3.89 6.40 -2.14
C ALA A 82 -3.11 7.40 -3.03
N ILE A 83 -1.80 7.48 -2.86
CA ILE A 83 -0.94 8.38 -3.63
C ILE A 83 -0.93 8.00 -5.11
N ARG A 84 -0.94 6.70 -5.45
CA ARG A 84 -1.03 6.28 -6.85
C ARG A 84 -2.37 6.64 -7.49
N ILE A 85 -3.48 6.48 -6.77
CA ILE A 85 -4.80 6.92 -7.25
C ILE A 85 -4.77 8.44 -7.51
N LEU A 86 -4.22 9.23 -6.58
CA LEU A 86 -4.10 10.69 -6.73
C LEU A 86 -3.17 11.10 -7.89
N ALA A 87 -2.04 10.42 -8.06
CA ALA A 87 -1.03 10.75 -9.05
C ALA A 87 -1.46 10.47 -10.50
N TYR A 88 -2.32 9.47 -10.69
CA TYR A 88 -2.74 9.02 -12.02
C TYR A 88 -4.22 9.30 -12.33
N GLY A 89 -5.03 9.66 -11.33
CA GLY A 89 -6.48 9.79 -11.49
C GLY A 89 -7.17 8.48 -11.90
N CYS A 90 -6.57 7.34 -11.56
CA CYS A 90 -7.05 6.03 -12.01
C CYS A 90 -8.01 5.38 -11.01
N ALA A 91 -8.91 4.52 -11.51
CA ALA A 91 -9.79 3.70 -10.68
C ALA A 91 -8.97 2.78 -9.76
N ALA A 92 -9.44 2.61 -8.51
CA ALA A 92 -8.76 1.82 -7.47
C ALA A 92 -8.41 0.40 -7.93
N ASP A 93 -9.25 -0.19 -8.78
CA ASP A 93 -9.11 -1.55 -9.31
C ASP A 93 -7.83 -1.76 -10.15
N LYS A 94 -7.30 -0.69 -10.79
CA LYS A 94 -6.03 -0.76 -11.54
C LYS A 94 -4.80 -0.67 -10.65
N VAL A 95 -4.92 -0.03 -9.49
CA VAL A 95 -3.84 0.06 -8.50
C VAL A 95 -3.74 -1.24 -7.70
N ASP A 96 -4.86 -1.94 -7.54
CA ASP A 96 -4.94 -3.23 -6.89
C ASP A 96 -3.98 -4.28 -7.48
N GLU A 97 -3.90 -4.40 -8.81
CA GLU A 97 -3.13 -5.48 -9.44
C GLU A 97 -1.63 -5.47 -9.06
N TYR A 98 -1.07 -4.30 -8.76
CA TYR A 98 0.31 -4.16 -8.33
C TYR A 98 0.50 -4.30 -6.81
N LEU A 99 -0.53 -4.05 -6.00
CA LEU A 99 -0.42 -4.05 -4.53
C LEU A 99 -1.18 -5.20 -3.84
N ARG A 100 -2.01 -5.95 -4.58
CA ARG A 100 -2.88 -7.05 -4.13
C ARG A 100 -3.78 -6.68 -2.93
N LEU A 101 -4.40 -5.50 -2.95
CA LEU A 101 -5.12 -4.91 -1.81
C LEU A 101 -6.66 -4.98 -1.87
N LEU A 102 -7.27 -5.06 -3.05
CA LEU A 102 -8.66 -4.74 -3.39
C LEU A 102 -9.16 -5.49 -4.65
N LYS A 103 -9.26 -6.82 -4.59
CA LYS A 103 -10.18 -7.55 -5.48
C LYS A 103 -11.22 -8.29 -4.65
#